data_AF-A0A7C4VT06-F1
#
_entry.id   AF-A0A7C4VT06-F1
#
_cell.length_a   1.000
_cell.length_b   1.000
_cell.length_c   1.000
_cell.angle_alpha   90.00
_cell.angle_beta   90.00
_cell.angle_gamma   90.00
#
_symmetry.space_group_name_H-M   'P 1'
#
loop_
_entity.id
_entity.type
_entity.pdbx_description
1 polymer ?
#
loop_
_entity_poly.entity_id
_entity_poly.type
_entity_poly.pdbx_seq_one_letter_code
_entity_poly.pdbx_strand_id
1 'polypeptide(L)'
;MKMERGVFRTYHLVFGIFAGIMASFTLSFFFHTNIELTFMLLIFNILYILLTFPLDGALMKKLCMLLLGNVICLIWNSLFLMFAVATAEYFAGFFDVLYIILNPFLNLIWVVSFWSISLTIFAVPRRESEA
;
A
#
# COMPACT_ATOMS: atom_id res chain seq x y z
N MET A 1 11.89 -16.54 -28.96
CA MET A 1 12.30 -15.96 -27.65
C MET A 1 11.48 -14.72 -27.18
N LYS A 2 10.24 -14.50 -27.67
CA LYS A 2 9.31 -13.46 -27.17
C LYS A 2 8.19 -14.05 -26.30
N MET A 3 7.87 -15.33 -26.50
CA MET A 3 6.84 -16.08 -25.78
C MET A 3 7.25 -16.42 -24.33
N GLU A 4 8.50 -16.82 -24.09
CA GLU A 4 9.02 -17.15 -22.75
C GLU A 4 9.03 -15.95 -21.79
N ARG A 5 9.30 -14.74 -22.31
CA ARG A 5 9.25 -13.50 -21.50
C ARG A 5 7.86 -13.18 -20.97
N GLY A 6 6.81 -13.49 -21.74
CA GLY A 6 5.43 -13.28 -21.31
C GLY A 6 5.04 -14.20 -20.15
N VAL A 7 5.41 -15.47 -20.25
CA VAL A 7 5.13 -16.49 -19.23
C VAL A 7 5.87 -16.21 -17.93
N PHE A 8 7.16 -15.86 -18.00
CA PHE A 8 7.96 -15.49 -16.82
C PHE A 8 7.39 -14.26 -16.11
N ARG A 9 6.90 -13.27 -16.88
CA ARG A 9 6.16 -12.14 -16.34
C ARG A 9 4.96 -12.63 -15.53
N THR A 10 4.08 -13.43 -16.12
CA THR A 10 2.84 -13.85 -15.44
C THR A 10 3.12 -14.53 -14.11
N TYR A 11 4.15 -15.38 -14.02
CA TYR A 11 4.55 -16.00 -12.75
C TYR A 11 5.00 -14.98 -11.70
N HIS A 12 5.78 -13.98 -12.09
CA HIS A 12 6.18 -12.89 -11.19
C HIS A 12 4.99 -12.07 -10.67
N LEU A 13 3.97 -11.82 -11.51
CA LEU A 13 2.75 -11.11 -11.12
C LEU A 13 1.95 -11.94 -10.12
N VAL A 14 1.72 -13.21 -10.44
CA VAL A 14 0.98 -14.14 -9.57
C VAL A 14 1.68 -14.28 -8.22
N PHE A 15 3.01 -14.46 -8.23
CA PHE A 15 3.81 -14.49 -7.00
C PHE A 15 3.68 -13.19 -6.18
N GLY A 16 3.74 -12.03 -6.84
CA GLY A 16 3.52 -10.74 -6.19
C GLY A 16 2.15 -10.64 -5.52
N ILE A 17 1.08 -11.09 -6.19
CA ILE A 17 -0.29 -11.10 -5.63
C ILE A 17 -0.35 -12.00 -4.40
N PHE A 18 0.17 -13.23 -4.48
CA PHE A 18 0.21 -14.13 -3.32
C PHE A 18 0.99 -13.53 -2.15
N ALA A 19 2.16 -12.93 -2.41
CA ALA A 19 2.97 -12.26 -1.40
C ALA A 19 2.22 -11.07 -0.77
N GLY A 20 1.51 -10.27 -1.57
CA GLY A 20 0.71 -9.15 -1.09
C GLY A 20 -0.47 -9.59 -0.23
N ILE A 21 -1.17 -10.65 -0.62
CA ILE A 21 -2.26 -11.26 0.18
C ILE A 21 -1.69 -11.76 1.51
N MET A 22 -0.60 -12.54 1.49
CA MET A 22 0.04 -13.02 2.72
C MET A 22 0.48 -11.88 3.63
N ALA A 23 1.06 -10.81 3.07
CA ALA A 23 1.47 -9.64 3.85
C ALA A 23 0.27 -8.94 4.49
N SER A 24 -0.82 -8.71 3.74
CA SER A 24 -2.06 -8.11 4.26
C SER A 24 -2.66 -8.94 5.40
N PHE A 25 -2.77 -10.26 5.23
CA PHE A 25 -3.33 -11.15 6.24
C PHE A 25 -2.44 -11.24 7.49
N THR A 26 -1.13 -11.39 7.31
CA THR A 26 -0.17 -11.47 8.43
C THR A 26 -0.19 -10.19 9.25
N LEU A 27 -0.17 -9.02 8.58
CA LEU A 27 -0.26 -7.73 9.25
C LEU A 27 -1.59 -7.55 9.96
N SER A 28 -2.70 -7.93 9.32
CA SER A 28 -4.03 -7.81 9.95
C SER A 28 -4.16 -8.68 11.19
N PHE A 29 -3.63 -9.91 11.13
CA PHE A 29 -3.59 -10.82 12.28
C PHE A 29 -2.73 -10.27 13.41
N PHE A 30 -1.54 -9.75 13.09
CA PHE A 30 -0.59 -9.26 14.08
C PHE A 30 -1.06 -7.97 14.77
N PHE A 31 -1.64 -7.04 14.00
CA PHE A 31 -2.11 -5.75 14.50
C PHE A 31 -3.60 -5.74 14.90
N HIS A 32 -4.27 -6.90 14.85
CA HIS A 32 -5.68 -7.07 15.20
C HIS A 32 -6.60 -6.03 14.52
N THR A 33 -6.34 -5.76 13.25
CA THR A 33 -6.98 -4.66 12.53
C THR A 33 -8.41 -4.99 12.12
N ASN A 34 -9.24 -3.95 11.99
CA ASN A 34 -10.60 -4.09 11.48
C ASN A 34 -10.63 -4.65 10.04
N ILE A 35 -11.71 -5.36 9.74
CA ILE A 35 -11.91 -6.01 8.44
C ILE A 35 -11.93 -5.01 7.27
N GLU A 36 -12.49 -3.81 7.47
CA GLU A 36 -12.49 -2.73 6.46
C GLU A 36 -11.06 -2.31 6.08
N LEU A 37 -10.19 -2.18 7.07
CA LEU A 37 -8.79 -1.82 6.91
C LEU A 37 -8.03 -2.91 6.14
N THR A 38 -8.29 -4.17 6.48
CA THR A 38 -7.75 -5.32 5.74
C THR A 38 -8.19 -5.33 4.28
N PHE A 39 -9.47 -5.04 4.00
CA PHE A 39 -9.97 -4.95 2.63
C PHE A 39 -9.35 -3.79 1.85
N MET A 40 -9.22 -2.61 2.45
CA MET A 40 -8.51 -1.50 1.81
C MET A 40 -7.05 -1.86 1.49
N LEU A 41 -6.32 -2.43 2.45
CA LEU A 41 -4.94 -2.90 2.26
C LEU A 41 -4.85 -3.92 1.12
N LEU A 42 -5.79 -4.87 1.06
CA LEU A 42 -5.84 -5.87 0.00
C LEU A 42 -6.02 -5.23 -1.39
N ILE A 43 -7.01 -4.34 -1.53
CA ILE A 43 -7.30 -3.64 -2.79
C ILE A 43 -6.07 -2.83 -3.24
N PHE A 44 -5.47 -2.07 -2.34
CA PHE A 44 -4.30 -1.26 -2.68
C PHE A 44 -3.06 -2.08 -2.99
N ASN A 45 -2.85 -3.22 -2.32
CA ASN A 45 -1.76 -4.13 -2.65
C ASN A 45 -1.92 -4.71 -4.05
N ILE A 46 -3.14 -5.14 -4.42
CA ILE A 46 -3.43 -5.62 -5.78
C ILE A 46 -3.17 -4.51 -6.80
N LEU A 47 -3.70 -3.31 -6.57
CA LEU A 47 -3.49 -2.15 -7.45
C LEU A 47 -2.01 -1.83 -7.63
N TYR A 48 -1.24 -1.82 -6.53
CA TYR A 48 0.19 -1.55 -6.61
C TYR A 48 0.94 -2.61 -7.40
N ILE A 49 0.65 -3.89 -7.19
CA ILE A 49 1.31 -4.97 -7.93
C ILE A 49 1.01 -4.83 -9.42
N LEU A 50 -0.24 -4.54 -9.79
CA LEU A 50 -0.63 -4.30 -11.18
C LEU A 50 0.12 -3.11 -11.79
N LEU A 51 0.28 -2.01 -11.04
CA LEU A 51 0.98 -0.81 -11.49
C LEU A 51 2.49 -1.00 -11.59
N THR A 52 3.11 -1.70 -10.63
CA THR A 52 4.57 -1.83 -10.54
C THR A 52 5.12 -2.95 -11.41
N PHE A 53 4.28 -3.91 -11.78
CA PHE A 53 4.65 -5.02 -12.64
C PHE A 53 5.16 -4.62 -14.04
N PRO A 54 4.53 -3.68 -14.78
CA PRO A 54 5.05 -3.21 -16.06
C PRO A 54 6.32 -2.36 -15.95
N LEU A 55 6.69 -1.88 -14.75
CA LEU A 55 7.90 -1.08 -14.55
C LEU A 55 9.14 -1.97 -14.38
N ASP A 56 10.27 -1.53 -14.92
CA ASP A 56 11.56 -2.20 -14.73
C ASP A 56 12.06 -2.06 -13.28
N GLY A 57 12.72 -3.11 -12.78
CA GLY A 57 13.29 -3.13 -11.43
C GLY A 57 13.20 -4.48 -10.74
N ALA A 58 14.12 -4.71 -9.79
CA ALA A 58 14.19 -5.95 -9.02
C ALA A 58 12.90 -6.19 -8.21
N LEU A 59 12.38 -7.41 -8.27
CA LEU A 59 11.14 -7.81 -7.57
C LEU A 59 11.23 -7.57 -6.06
N MET A 60 12.41 -7.75 -5.46
CA MET A 60 12.64 -7.47 -4.03
C MET A 60 12.42 -6.00 -3.68
N LYS A 61 12.81 -5.05 -4.54
CA LYS A 61 12.58 -3.62 -4.30
C LYS A 61 11.09 -3.28 -4.34
N LYS A 62 10.33 -3.93 -5.24
CA LYS A 62 8.88 -3.80 -5.35
C LYS A 62 8.18 -4.35 -4.10
N LEU A 63 8.56 -5.54 -3.64
CA LEU A 63 8.02 -6.14 -2.41
C LEU A 63 8.37 -5.32 -1.16
N CYS A 64 9.58 -4.77 -1.09
CA CYS A 64 9.97 -3.91 0.03
C CYS A 64 9.12 -2.63 0.09
N MET A 65 8.89 -1.98 -1.04
CA MET A 65 8.00 -0.81 -1.13
C MET A 65 6.54 -1.15 -0.81
N LEU A 66 6.05 -2.31 -1.25
CA LEU A 66 4.72 -2.83 -0.87
C LEU A 66 4.60 -2.98 0.64
N LEU A 67 5.58 -3.62 1.28
CA LEU A 67 5.61 -3.82 2.72
C LEU A 67 5.71 -2.48 3.48
N LEU A 68 6.54 -1.55 2.99
CA LEU A 68 6.67 -0.22 3.56
C LEU A 68 5.34 0.55 3.50
N GLY A 69 4.65 0.49 2.36
CA GLY A 69 3.32 1.08 2.19
C GLY A 69 2.31 0.50 3.19
N ASN A 70 2.28 -0.83 3.35
CA ASN A 70 1.40 -1.47 4.32
C ASN A 70 1.69 -1.03 5.76
N VAL A 71 2.97 -0.93 6.15
CA VAL A 71 3.36 -0.47 7.49
C VAL A 71 2.94 0.98 7.71
N ILE A 72 3.21 1.86 6.75
CA ILE A 72 2.81 3.27 6.82
C ILE A 72 1.28 3.40 6.91
N CYS A 73 0.52 2.57 6.19
CA CYS A 73 -0.95 2.54 6.27
C CYS A 73 -1.44 2.27 7.69
N LEU A 74 -0.86 1.26 8.34
CA LEU A 74 -1.23 0.88 9.70
C LEU A 74 -0.88 1.97 10.70
N ILE A 75 0.32 2.54 10.59
CA ILE A 75 0.75 3.65 11.45
C ILE A 75 -0.20 4.84 11.26
N TRP A 76 -0.50 5.22 10.02
CA TRP A 76 -1.39 6.34 9.72
C TRP A 76 -2.79 6.14 10.28
N ASN A 77 -3.41 4.98 10.04
CA ASN A 77 -4.76 4.69 10.55
C ASN A 77 -4.79 4.64 12.08
N SER A 78 -3.74 4.12 12.70
CA SER A 78 -3.63 4.06 14.17
C SER A 78 -3.50 5.46 14.76
N LEU A 79 -2.66 6.31 14.17
CA LEU A 79 -2.51 7.71 14.56
C LEU A 79 -3.82 8.49 14.36
N PHE A 80 -4.50 8.29 13.24
CA PHE A 80 -5.75 8.98 12.95
C PHE A 80 -6.89 8.55 13.88
N LEU A 81 -6.97 7.26 14.22
CA LEU A 81 -7.91 6.75 15.22
C LEU A 81 -7.61 7.35 16.61
N MET A 82 -6.36 7.33 17.06
CA MET A 82 -5.98 7.93 18.34
C MET A 82 -6.29 9.43 18.38
N PHE A 83 -6.06 10.15 17.28
CA PHE A 83 -6.43 11.55 17.16
C PHE A 83 -7.94 11.76 17.25
N ALA A 84 -8.74 10.93 16.58
CA ALA A 84 -10.20 10.99 16.64
C ALA A 84 -10.73 10.72 18.04
N VAL A 85 -10.22 9.68 18.72
CA VAL A 85 -10.60 9.36 20.10
C VAL A 85 -10.26 10.51 21.05
N ALA A 86 -9.03 11.02 20.99
CA ALA A 86 -8.60 12.14 21.84
C ALA A 86 -9.45 13.39 21.61
N THR A 87 -9.80 13.70 20.36
CA THR A 87 -10.65 14.87 20.04
C THR A 87 -12.11 14.67 20.38
N ALA A 88 -12.66 13.46 20.27
CA ALA A 88 -14.02 13.14 20.69
C ALA A 88 -14.24 13.36 22.19
N GLU A 89 -13.24 13.10 23.03
CA GLU A 89 -13.30 13.39 24.48
C GLU A 89 -13.47 14.89 24.78
N TYR A 90 -12.89 15.77 23.95
CA TYR A 90 -12.95 17.23 24.17
C TYR A 90 -14.10 17.92 23.41
N PHE A 91 -14.48 17.42 22.23
CA PHE A 91 -15.41 18.09 21.31
C PHE A 91 -16.73 17.33 21.10
N ALA A 92 -17.00 16.29 21.89
CA ALA A 92 -18.14 15.40 21.74
C ALA A 92 -18.20 14.70 20.35
N GLY A 93 -19.30 13.99 20.06
CA GLY A 93 -19.43 13.10 18.88
C GLY A 93 -19.38 13.75 17.49
N PHE A 94 -19.15 15.07 17.38
CA PHE A 94 -18.92 15.72 16.08
C PHE A 94 -17.66 15.18 15.39
N PHE A 95 -16.61 14.90 16.18
CA PHE A 95 -15.35 14.38 15.65
C PHE A 95 -15.46 12.92 15.18
N ASP A 96 -16.36 12.11 15.77
CA ASP A 96 -16.64 10.75 15.30
C ASP A 96 -17.25 10.76 13.90
N VAL A 97 -18.21 11.66 13.66
CA VAL A 97 -18.83 11.82 12.33
C VAL A 97 -17.79 12.29 11.31
N LEU A 98 -16.95 13.25 11.69
CA LEU A 98 -15.85 13.69 10.83
C LEU A 98 -14.84 12.58 10.55
N TYR A 99 -14.51 11.75 11.54
CA TYR A 99 -13.61 10.61 11.37
C TYR A 99 -14.18 9.63 10.35
N ILE A 100 -15.44 9.21 10.49
CA ILE A 100 -16.09 8.28 9.56
C ILE A 100 -16.07 8.82 8.12
N ILE A 101 -16.30 10.11 7.94
CA ILE A 101 -16.30 10.75 6.61
C ILE A 101 -14.89 10.92 6.07
N LEU A 102 -13.95 11.46 6.85
CA LEU A 102 -12.60 11.82 6.38
C LEU A 102 -11.67 10.62 6.26
N ASN A 103 -11.83 9.59 7.09
CA ASN A 103 -10.95 8.42 7.10
C ASN A 103 -10.76 7.78 5.71
N PRO A 104 -11.82 7.47 4.92
CA PRO A 104 -11.64 6.91 3.58
C PRO A 104 -10.93 7.88 2.61
N PHE A 105 -11.19 9.19 2.67
CA PHE A 105 -10.52 10.16 1.80
C PHE A 105 -9.06 10.34 2.15
N LEU A 106 -8.74 10.45 3.44
CA LEU A 106 -7.36 10.55 3.91
C LEU A 106 -6.59 9.28 3.56
N ASN A 107 -7.21 8.10 3.74
CA ASN A 107 -6.66 6.83 3.28
C ASN A 107 -6.37 6.85 1.79
N LEU A 108 -7.32 7.26 0.94
CA LEU A 108 -7.10 7.36 -0.50
C LEU A 108 -5.93 8.31 -0.84
N ILE A 109 -5.91 9.51 -0.26
CA ILE A 109 -4.92 10.55 -0.58
C ILE A 109 -3.50 10.08 -0.25
N TRP A 110 -3.28 9.56 0.96
CA TRP A 110 -1.92 9.18 1.37
C TRP A 110 -1.45 7.94 0.60
N VAL A 111 -2.34 6.95 0.41
CA VAL A 111 -2.06 5.74 -0.36
C VAL A 111 -1.65 6.11 -1.78
N VAL A 112 -2.49 6.86 -2.50
CA VAL A 112 -2.21 7.28 -3.89
C VAL A 112 -0.91 8.08 -3.97
N SER A 113 -0.65 8.96 -3.01
CA SER A 113 0.59 9.75 -2.95
C SER A 113 1.83 8.86 -2.76
N PHE A 114 1.79 7.96 -1.79
CA PHE A 114 2.89 7.04 -1.50
C PHE A 114 3.21 6.12 -2.69
N TRP A 115 2.18 5.58 -3.34
CA TRP A 115 2.37 4.74 -4.52
C TRP A 115 2.88 5.54 -5.71
N SER A 116 2.43 6.78 -5.90
CA SER A 116 2.92 7.65 -6.98
C SER A 116 4.42 7.95 -6.82
N ILE A 117 4.87 8.24 -5.60
CA ILE A 117 6.29 8.41 -5.28
C ILE A 117 7.06 7.12 -5.57
N SER A 118 6.54 5.97 -5.12
CA SER A 118 7.15 4.67 -5.36
C SER A 118 7.30 4.38 -6.86
N LEU A 119 6.24 4.61 -7.65
CA LEU A 119 6.27 4.44 -9.11
C LEU A 119 7.27 5.38 -9.77
N THR A 120 7.40 6.61 -9.30
CA THR A 120 8.38 7.57 -9.81
C THR A 120 9.81 7.04 -9.59
N ILE A 121 10.09 6.46 -8.42
CA ILE A 121 11.39 5.82 -8.11
C ILE A 121 11.72 4.66 -9.06
N PHE A 122 10.71 3.95 -9.58
CA PHE A 122 10.91 2.88 -10.56
C PHE A 122 10.91 3.37 -12.01
N ALA A 123 10.23 4.49 -12.29
CA ALA A 123 10.10 5.06 -13.63
C ALA A 123 11.34 5.86 -14.06
N VAL A 124 12.13 6.38 -13.11
CA VAL A 124 13.41 7.03 -13.42
C VAL A 124 14.37 5.98 -13.97
N PRO A 125 14.72 6.02 -15.27
CA PRO A 125 15.75 5.12 -15.78
C PRO A 125 17.03 5.41 -15.02
N ARG A 126 17.79 4.37 -14.66
CA ARG A 126 19.17 4.55 -14.21
C ARG A 126 19.86 5.36 -15.30
N ARG A 127 20.11 6.65 -15.07
CA ARG A 127 21.17 7.32 -15.79
C ARG A 127 22.41 6.53 -15.42
N GLU A 128 22.97 5.87 -16.42
CA GLU A 128 24.36 5.45 -16.37
C GLU A 128 25.13 6.62 -15.77
N SER A 129 25.74 6.35 -14.61
CA SER A 129 26.86 7.14 -14.14
C SER A 129 27.92 7.04 -15.23
N GLU A 130 27.87 7.98 -16.17
CA GLU A 130 29.04 8.41 -16.93
C GLU A 130 30.03 9.00 -15.91
N ALA A 131 31.01 8.19 -15.51
CA ALA A 131 32.41 8.53 -15.23
C ALA A 131 33.16 7.29 -14.74
#